data_AF-A0A6I4IZJ7-F1
#
_entry.id   AF-A0A6I4IZJ7-F1
#
_cell.length_a   1.000
_cell.length_b   1.000
_cell.length_c   1.000
_cell.angle_alpha   90.00
_cell.angle_beta   90.00
_cell.angle_gamma   90.00
#
_symmetry.space_group_name_H-M   'P 1'
#
loop_
_entity.id
_entity.type
_entity.pdbx_description
1 polymer ?
#
loop_
_entity_poly.entity_id
_entity_poly.type
_entity_poly.pdbx_seq_one_letter_code
_entity_poly.pdbx_strand_id
1 'polypeptide(L)' 'MTIFNVASSAELSAALASAAGGDRIVVADGSYGRVSIANRSFDSTVTITAANPGAGAHFDGLTITGSKNVSLVGLDLGR' A
#
# COMPACT_ATOMS: atom_id res chain seq x y z
N MET A 1 10.40 -4.32 11.53
CA MET A 1 9.04 -3.77 11.49
C MET A 1 9.11 -2.27 11.60
N THR A 2 9.06 -1.62 10.46
CA THR A 2 8.97 -0.17 10.29
C THR A 2 7.53 0.18 9.90
N ILE A 3 7.04 1.30 10.42
CA ILE A 3 5.72 1.84 10.04
C ILE A 3 5.95 3.05 9.14
N PHE A 4 5.53 2.94 7.89
CA PHE A 4 5.52 4.03 6.93
C PHE A 4 4.15 4.71 6.96
N ASN A 5 4.10 6.00 7.27
CA ASN A 5 2.87 6.79 7.16
C ASN A 5 2.94 7.59 5.86
N VAL A 6 1.97 7.38 4.98
CA VAL A 6 1.92 8.01 3.66
C VAL A 6 0.59 8.70 3.49
N ALA A 7 0.58 9.88 2.88
CA ALA A 7 -0.62 10.66 2.59
C ALA A 7 -0.80 10.93 1.08
N SER A 8 0.08 10.39 0.24
CA SER A 8 0.05 10.58 -1.21
C SER A 8 0.56 9.35 -1.97
N SER A 9 0.21 9.26 -3.25
CA SER A 9 0.70 8.19 -4.14
C SER A 9 2.22 8.20 -4.31
N ALA A 10 2.86 9.37 -4.27
CA ALA A 10 4.30 9.51 -4.33
C ALA A 10 4.97 8.93 -3.07
N GLU A 11 4.44 9.25 -1.89
CA GLU A 11 4.92 8.70 -0.62
C GLU A 11 4.66 7.20 -0.51
N LEU A 12 3.52 6.72 -1.00
CA LEU A 12 3.22 5.29 -1.09
C LEU A 12 4.27 4.55 -1.95
N SER A 13 4.61 5.11 -3.11
CA SER A 13 5.63 4.54 -4.00
C SER A 13 7.01 4.53 -3.33
N ALA A 14 7.38 5.60 -2.64
CA ALA A 14 8.64 5.68 -1.88
C ALA A 14 8.65 4.66 -0.72
N ALA A 15 7.56 4.56 0.04
CA ALA A 15 7.41 3.60 1.13
C ALA A 15 7.49 2.16 0.60
N LEU A 16 6.82 1.83 -0.51
CA LEU A 16 6.91 0.52 -1.16
C LEU A 16 8.32 0.21 -1.68
N ALA A 17 9.08 1.23 -2.07
CA ALA A 17 10.47 1.07 -2.48
C ALA A 17 11.40 0.78 -1.29
N SER A 18 11.11 1.34 -0.12
CA SER A 18 11.89 1.17 1.10
C SER A 18 11.41 0.05 2.02
N ALA A 19 10.17 -0.42 1.86
CA ALA A 19 9.59 -1.45 2.71
C ALA A 19 10.33 -2.78 2.58
N ALA A 20 10.51 -3.45 3.70
CA ALA A 20 11.02 -4.81 3.79
C ALA A 20 9.96 -5.74 4.39
N GLY A 21 10.18 -7.05 4.29
CA GLY A 21 9.23 -8.02 4.82
C GLY A 21 8.96 -7.83 6.31
N GLY A 22 7.67 -7.80 6.69
CA GLY A 22 7.24 -7.53 8.06
C GLY A 22 6.96 -6.05 8.36
N ASP A 23 7.09 -5.16 7.38
CA ASP A 23 6.76 -3.74 7.53
C ASP A 23 5.28 -3.45 7.30
N ARG A 24 4.85 -2.27 7.78
CA ARG A 24 3.48 -1.80 7.65
C ARG A 24 3.45 -0.42 7.00
N ILE A 25 2.63 -0.28 5.96
CA ILE A 25 2.40 0.98 5.27
C ILE A 25 0.99 1.44 5.61
N VAL A 26 0.89 2.52 6.37
CA VAL A 26 -0.34 3.16 6.78
C VAL A 26 -0.64 4.29 5.80
N VAL A 27 -1.75 4.13 5.10
CA VAL A 27 -2.20 4.99 4.02
C VAL A 27 -3.26 5.93 4.58
N ALA A 28 -2.93 7.22 4.70
CA ALA A 28 -3.86 8.23 5.17
C ALA A 28 -4.98 8.46 4.15
N ASP A 29 -6.03 9.13 4.60
CA ASP A 29 -7.20 9.43 3.78
C ASP A 29 -6.81 10.32 2.59
N GLY A 30 -7.29 9.98 1.40
CA GLY A 30 -6.97 10.67 0.16
C GLY A 30 -7.14 9.78 -1.06
N SER A 31 -6.97 10.38 -2.24
CA SER A 31 -7.00 9.69 -3.52
C SER A 31 -5.58 9.33 -3.96
N TYR A 32 -5.33 8.02 -4.11
CA TYR A 32 -4.03 7.48 -4.53
C TYR A 32 -3.98 7.18 -6.03
N GLY A 33 -5.10 7.31 -6.71
CA GLY A 33 -5.21 7.05 -8.15
C GLY A 33 -4.90 5.59 -8.48
N ARG A 34 -4.25 5.38 -9.63
CA ARG A 34 -3.83 4.05 -10.06
C ARG A 34 -2.43 3.72 -9.55
N VAL A 35 -2.32 2.66 -8.76
CA VAL A 35 -1.06 2.17 -8.19
C VAL A 35 -0.72 0.81 -8.79
N SER A 36 0.55 0.62 -9.13
CA SER A 36 1.07 -0.64 -9.66
C SER A 36 2.22 -1.14 -8.79
N ILE A 37 2.07 -2.35 -8.24
CA ILE A 37 3.07 -3.05 -7.44
C ILE A 37 3.56 -4.24 -8.27
N ALA A 38 4.72 -4.07 -8.93
CA ALA A 38 5.28 -5.06 -9.81
C ALA A 38 6.62 -5.60 -9.29
N ASN A 39 6.84 -6.91 -9.42
CA ASN A 39 8.11 -7.59 -9.14
C ASN A 39 8.64 -7.38 -7.71
N ARG A 40 7.75 -7.31 -6.71
CA ARG A 40 8.11 -7.15 -5.30
C ARG A 40 8.01 -8.48 -4.57
N SER A 41 9.15 -9.12 -4.32
CA SER A 41 9.21 -10.33 -3.50
C SER A 41 9.78 -9.98 -2.14
N PHE A 42 8.93 -9.91 -1.12
CA PHE A 42 9.36 -9.69 0.26
C PHE A 42 9.58 -11.03 0.96
N ASP A 43 10.61 -11.14 1.81
CA ASP A 43 10.88 -12.35 2.62
C ASP A 43 9.80 -12.60 3.67
N SER A 44 9.01 -11.58 4.01
CA SER A 44 7.91 -11.63 4.99
C SER A 44 6.79 -10.67 4.57
N THR A 45 5.61 -10.81 5.16
CA THR A 45 4.42 -10.05 4.75
C THR A 45 4.58 -8.55 4.98
N VAL A 46 4.50 -7.75 3.91
CA VAL A 46 4.31 -6.30 3.97
C VAL A 46 2.81 -6.03 4.02
N THR A 47 2.37 -5.26 5.01
CA THR A 47 0.95 -4.94 5.16
C THR A 47 0.67 -3.48 4.81
N ILE A 48 -0.15 -3.27 3.80
CA ILE A 48 -0.65 -1.96 3.39
C ILE A 48 -2.05 -1.82 3.98
N THR A 49 -2.24 -0.83 4.84
CA THR A 49 -3.49 -0.61 5.57
C THR A 49 -3.98 0.80 5.35
N ALA A 50 -5.28 1.00 5.23
CA ALA A 50 -5.85 2.34 5.40
C ALA A 50 -5.68 2.79 6.85
N ALA A 51 -5.44 4.09 7.06
CA ALA A 51 -5.48 4.73 8.36
C ALA A 51 -6.91 4.70 8.93
N ASN A 52 -7.90 5.01 8.08
CA ASN A 52 -9.33 4.89 8.38
C ASN A 52 -10.00 3.91 7.40
N PRO A 53 -10.28 2.66 7.82
CA PRO A 53 -10.92 1.67 6.97
C PRO A 53 -12.30 2.14 6.48
N GLY A 54 -12.49 2.19 5.15
CA GLY A 54 -13.79 2.46 4.52
C GLY A 54 -14.21 3.93 4.40
N ALA A 55 -13.36 4.90 4.73
CA ALA A 55 -13.72 6.32 4.66
C ALA A 55 -12.70 7.24 3.97
N GLY A 56 -11.52 6.74 3.61
CA GLY A 56 -10.38 7.62 3.34
C GLY A 56 -9.50 7.29 2.16
N ALA A 57 -8.85 6.11 2.16
CA ALA A 57 -7.83 5.80 1.16
C ALA A 57 -8.44 5.17 -0.10
N HIS A 58 -8.76 6.00 -1.10
CA HIS A 58 -9.35 5.58 -2.36
C HIS A 58 -8.30 5.32 -3.44
N PHE A 59 -8.37 4.14 -4.05
CA PHE A 59 -7.53 3.72 -5.16
C PHE A 59 -8.39 3.47 -6.40
N ASP A 60 -8.20 4.29 -7.43
CA ASP A 60 -8.89 4.14 -8.73
C ASP A 60 -8.50 2.84 -9.45
N GLY A 61 -7.38 2.25 -9.05
CA GLY A 61 -6.99 0.92 -9.46
C GLY A 61 -5.70 0.47 -8.79
N LEU A 62 -5.67 -0.79 -8.36
CA LEU A 62 -4.48 -1.43 -7.82
C LEU A 62 -4.13 -2.66 -8.66
N THR A 63 -2.95 -2.63 -9.26
CA THR A 63 -2.42 -3.77 -10.00
C THR A 63 -1.26 -4.37 -9.22
N ILE A 64 -1.34 -5.67 -8.90
CA ILE A 64 -0.23 -6.41 -8.30
C ILE A 64 0.21 -7.49 -9.28
N THR A 65 1.48 -7.48 -9.67
CA THR A 65 2.02 -8.44 -10.65
C THR A 65 3.39 -8.92 -10.20
N GLY A 66 3.64 -10.23 -10.28
CA GLY A 66 4.94 -10.81 -9.92
C GLY A 66 5.39 -10.50 -8.49
N SER A 67 4.46 -10.22 -7.57
CA SER A 67 4.78 -9.84 -6.19
C SER A 67 4.33 -10.92 -5.20
N LYS A 68 5.04 -11.03 -4.07
CA LYS A 68 4.81 -12.04 -3.03
C LYS A 68 4.81 -11.38 -1.66
N ASN A 69 4.02 -11.94 -0.74
CA ASN A 69 3.94 -11.49 0.65
C ASN A 69 3.47 -10.03 0.79
N VAL A 70 2.41 -9.65 0.06
CA VAL A 70 1.75 -8.35 0.19
C VAL A 70 0.34 -8.56 0.75
N SER A 71 0.02 -7.86 1.82
CA SER A 71 -1.31 -7.85 2.43
C SER A 71 -1.92 -6.45 2.31
N LEU A 72 -3.21 -6.41 1.98
CA LEU A 72 -4.00 -5.19 1.78
C LEU A 72 -5.16 -5.23 2.76
N VAL A 73 -5.32 -4.21 3.60
CA VAL A 73 -6.32 -4.20 4.67
C VAL A 73 -7.09 -2.89 4.69
N GLY A 74 -8.41 -2.96 4.52
CA GLY A 74 -9.30 -1.82 4.66
C GLY A 74 -9.13 -0.71 3.62
N LEU A 75 -8.48 -1.01 2.48
CA LEU A 75 -8.31 -0.09 1.37
C LEU A 75 -9.58 -0.07 0.50
N ASP A 76 -9.93 1.12 0.00
CA ASP A 76 -11.04 1.28 -0.93
C ASP A 76 -10.52 1.20 -2.37
N LEU A 77 -11.13 0.33 -3.18
CA LEU A 77 -10.68 -0.05 -4.51
C LEU A 77 -11.85 -0.03 -5.48
N GLY A 78 -11.91 0.94 -6.38
CA GLY A 78 -13.00 1.01 -7.34
C GLY A 78 -13.31 2.40 -7.86
N ARG A 79 -14.54 2.54 -8.35
CA ARG A 79 -15.18 3.80 -8.74
C ARG A 79 -16.54 3.89 -8.09
#